data_AF-A0A962A0N0-F1
#
_entry.id   AF-A0A962A0N0-F1
#
_cell.length_a   1.000
_cell.length_b   1.000
_cell.length_c   1.000
_cell.angle_alpha   90.00
_cell.angle_beta   90.00
_cell.angle_gamma   90.00
#
_symmetry.space_group_name_H-M   'P 1'
#
loop_
_entity.id
_entity.type
_entity.pdbx_description
1 polymer ?
#
loop_
_entity_poly.entity_id
_entity_poly.type
_entity_poly.pdbx_seq_one_letter_code
_entity_poly.pdbx_strand_id
1 'polypeptide(L)'
;MAKRQRSVRLRILLNPGTGIGPGKADLMEGIDETGSIAAAGRRIGMSYKRAWLLMNALNCDFPQPLIEASKGGKSGGGACLTPLGKEVLATFRNMEALTETAIAPELARLENLQKLHAKRTPCKPKDQGVNDDHLNKAPKPKAEAKPKRKPKPKNKAASKTST
;
A
#
# COMPACT_ATOMS: atom_id res chain seq x y z
N MET A 1 22.45 5.83 27.14
CA MET A 1 21.60 6.98 26.79
C MET A 1 20.79 6.62 25.54
N ALA A 2 19.55 6.13 25.70
CA ALA A 2 18.71 5.79 24.54
C ALA A 2 18.27 7.09 23.86
N LYS A 3 18.84 7.40 22.69
CA LYS A 3 18.46 8.54 21.86
C LYS A 3 16.99 8.34 21.51
N ARG A 4 16.08 9.19 22.02
CA ARG A 4 14.67 9.16 21.60
C ARG A 4 14.66 9.33 20.08
N GLN A 5 14.32 8.28 19.35
CA GLN A 5 14.24 8.33 17.90
C GLN A 5 13.07 9.26 17.55
N ARG A 6 13.37 10.52 17.21
CA ARG A 6 12.37 11.45 16.70
C ARG A 6 11.94 10.91 15.34
N SER A 7 10.70 10.44 15.22
CA SER A 7 10.17 9.94 13.96
C SER A 7 9.41 11.05 13.25
N VAL A 8 10.06 11.72 12.31
CA VAL A 8 9.39 12.64 11.37
C VAL A 8 8.90 11.79 10.19
N ARG A 9 7.62 11.93 9.83
CA ARG A 9 7.07 11.24 8.66
C ARG A 9 6.52 12.27 7.68
N LEU A 10 7.23 12.46 6.58
CA LEU A 10 6.81 13.35 5.51
C LEU A 10 5.83 12.61 4.57
N ARG A 11 4.71 13.26 4.25
CA ARG A 11 3.79 12.80 3.21
C ARG A 11 3.49 13.96 2.29
N ILE A 12 3.76 13.77 1.01
CA ILE A 12 3.55 14.76 -0.05
C ILE A 12 2.33 14.33 -0.84
N LEU A 13 1.36 15.21 -0.96
CA LEU A 13 0.19 15.05 -1.81
C LEU A 13 0.38 15.93 -3.03
N LEU A 14 0.50 15.33 -4.22
CA LEU A 14 0.74 16.07 -5.46
C LEU A 14 -0.57 16.35 -6.20
N ASN A 15 -1.44 15.35 -6.28
CA ASN A 15 -2.77 15.41 -6.91
C ASN A 15 -3.79 14.68 -6.03
N PRO A 16 -5.11 14.88 -6.21
CA PRO A 16 -6.12 14.08 -5.53
C PRO A 16 -5.95 12.59 -5.87
N GLY A 17 -5.39 11.83 -4.92
CA GLY A 17 -5.10 10.39 -5.05
C GLY A 17 -3.62 10.05 -5.21
N THR A 18 -2.79 11.01 -5.63
CA THR A 18 -1.35 10.80 -5.81
C THR A 18 -0.60 11.36 -4.62
N GLY A 19 -0.04 10.45 -3.82
CA GLY A 19 0.70 10.82 -2.61
C GLY A 19 1.94 9.96 -2.39
N ILE A 20 3.09 10.61 -2.26
CA ILE A 20 4.36 9.99 -1.91
C ILE A 20 4.54 10.09 -0.39
N GLY A 21 4.84 8.95 0.22
CA GLY A 21 5.13 8.89 1.65
C GLY A 21 6.18 7.83 1.93
N PRO A 22 6.56 7.64 3.21
CA PRO A 22 7.70 6.80 3.57
C PRO A 22 7.56 5.39 3.02
N GLY A 23 6.37 4.77 3.12
CA GLY A 23 6.18 3.41 2.63
C GLY A 23 6.31 3.23 1.10
N LYS A 24 6.11 4.29 0.30
CA LYS A 24 6.38 4.23 -1.15
C LYS A 24 7.87 4.42 -1.43
N ALA A 25 8.52 5.35 -0.72
CA ALA A 25 9.95 5.57 -0.81
C ALA A 25 10.76 4.34 -0.39
N ASP A 26 10.42 3.74 0.76
CA ASP A 26 11.07 2.53 1.27
C ASP A 26 10.90 1.35 0.30
N LEU A 27 9.75 1.26 -0.37
CA LEU A 27 9.52 0.24 -1.39
C LEU A 27 10.41 0.45 -2.62
N MET A 28 10.51 1.69 -3.11
CA MET A 28 11.39 2.02 -4.23
C MET A 28 12.85 1.73 -3.88
N GLU A 29 13.32 2.15 -2.72
CA GLU A 29 14.67 1.87 -2.23
C GLU A 29 14.92 0.36 -2.09
N GLY A 30 13.96 -0.37 -1.51
CA GLY A 30 14.05 -1.82 -1.41
C GLY A 30 14.11 -2.53 -2.77
N ILE A 31 13.44 -2.01 -3.80
CA ILE A 31 13.49 -2.55 -5.15
C ILE A 31 14.85 -2.25 -5.81
N ASP A 32 15.39 -1.03 -5.65
CA ASP A 32 16.70 -0.67 -6.20
C ASP A 32 17.81 -1.55 -5.62
N GLU A 33 17.74 -1.87 -4.32
CA GLU A 33 18.73 -2.72 -3.65
C GLU A 33 18.58 -4.22 -3.96
N THR A 34 17.34 -4.73 -4.06
CA THR A 34 17.10 -6.18 -4.17
C THR A 34 16.82 -6.66 -5.58
N GLY A 35 16.51 -5.76 -6.51
CA GLY A 35 16.08 -6.09 -7.85
C GLY A 35 14.76 -6.88 -7.92
N SER A 36 13.96 -6.91 -6.84
CA SER A 36 12.74 -7.71 -6.77
C SER A 36 11.67 -7.09 -5.87
N ILE A 37 10.46 -6.95 -6.41
CA ILE A 37 9.28 -6.45 -5.65
C ILE A 37 8.97 -7.35 -4.46
N ALA A 38 9.12 -8.67 -4.61
CA ALA A 38 8.84 -9.61 -3.54
C ALA A 38 9.87 -9.53 -2.41
N ALA A 39 11.14 -9.32 -2.73
CA ALA A 39 12.19 -9.13 -1.73
C ALA A 39 12.03 -7.79 -1.00
N ALA A 40 11.76 -6.70 -1.74
CA ALA A 40 11.48 -5.39 -1.17
C ALA A 40 10.27 -5.41 -0.23
N GLY A 41 9.16 -6.04 -0.65
CA GLY A 41 7.96 -6.19 0.18
C GLY A 41 8.24 -6.96 1.48
N ARG A 42 8.99 -8.06 1.41
CA ARG A 42 9.40 -8.82 2.61
C ARG A 42 10.27 -8.01 3.55
N ARG A 43 11.20 -7.21 3.03
CA ARG A 43 12.07 -6.34 3.84
C ARG A 43 11.28 -5.32 4.66
N ILE A 44 10.21 -4.76 4.08
CA ILE A 44 9.36 -3.74 4.73
C ILE A 44 8.23 -4.40 5.55
N GLY A 45 8.15 -5.74 5.57
CA GLY A 45 7.12 -6.47 6.32
C GLY A 45 5.72 -6.41 5.69
N MET A 46 5.63 -6.26 4.37
CA MET A 46 4.34 -6.25 3.65
C MET A 46 4.17 -7.43 2.70
N SER A 47 2.92 -7.79 2.42
CA SER A 47 2.60 -8.85 1.47
C SER A 47 2.98 -8.42 0.04
N TYR A 48 3.34 -9.41 -0.80
CA TYR A 48 3.65 -9.17 -2.21
C TYR A 48 2.53 -8.39 -2.94
N LYS A 49 1.27 -8.75 -2.69
CA LYS A 49 0.11 -8.05 -3.27
C LYS A 49 0.10 -6.56 -2.90
N ARG A 50 0.43 -6.22 -1.65
CA ARG A 50 0.49 -4.83 -1.19
C ARG A 50 1.64 -4.06 -1.84
N ALA A 51 2.82 -4.68 -1.95
CA ALA A 51 3.96 -4.10 -2.66
C ALA A 51 3.62 -3.84 -4.14
N TRP A 52 2.98 -4.81 -4.80
CA TRP A 52 2.55 -4.67 -6.19
C TRP A 52 1.53 -3.54 -6.39
N LEU A 53 0.54 -3.41 -5.49
CA LEU A 53 -0.43 -2.31 -5.55
C LEU A 53 0.23 -0.94 -5.40
N LEU A 54 1.22 -0.81 -4.51
CA LEU A 54 1.98 0.43 -4.31
C LEU A 54 2.83 0.78 -5.53
N MET A 55 3.52 -0.20 -6.10
CA MET A 55 4.26 -0.06 -7.35
C MET A 55 3.33 0.37 -8.50
N ASN A 56 2.16 -0.26 -8.61
CA ASN A 56 1.22 0.08 -9.67
C ASN A 56 0.67 1.50 -9.50
N ALA A 57 0.35 1.91 -8.27
CA ALA A 57 -0.04 3.29 -7.97
C ALA A 57 1.07 4.28 -8.37
N LEU A 58 2.33 4.00 -8.01
CA LEU A 58 3.48 4.82 -8.40
C LEU A 58 3.62 4.95 -9.92
N ASN A 59 3.39 3.89 -10.69
CA ASN A 59 3.48 3.94 -12.15
C ASN A 59 2.28 4.68 -12.78
N CYS A 60 1.10 4.68 -12.14
CA CYS A 60 -0.07 5.43 -12.61
C CYS A 60 -0.01 6.92 -12.24
N ASP A 61 0.67 7.25 -11.15
CA ASP A 61 0.78 8.60 -10.60
C ASP A 61 1.70 9.53 -11.42
N PHE A 62 2.51 8.96 -12.34
CA PHE A 62 3.52 9.67 -13.12
C PHE A 62 3.34 9.45 -14.62
N PRO A 63 3.79 10.39 -15.48
CA PRO A 63 3.68 10.27 -16.93
C PRO A 63 4.51 9.13 -17.53
N GLN A 64 5.52 8.66 -16.79
CA GLN A 64 6.39 7.54 -17.17
C GLN A 64 6.46 6.56 -16.00
N PRO A 65 6.63 5.25 -16.27
CA PRO A 65 6.77 4.26 -15.21
C PRO A 65 8.02 4.57 -14.37
N LEU A 66 7.86 4.57 -13.05
CA LEU A 66 8.97 4.72 -12.12
C LEU A 66 9.69 3.39 -11.87
N ILE A 67 8.97 2.28 -12.01
CA ILE A 67 9.46 0.93 -11.77
C ILE A 67 9.13 0.06 -12.98
N GLU A 68 10.16 -0.55 -13.56
CA GLU A 68 10.03 -1.55 -14.61
C GLU A 68 10.13 -2.94 -14.01
N ALA A 69 9.08 -3.74 -14.19
CA ALA A 69 9.06 -5.14 -13.79
C ALA A 69 9.33 -6.03 -15.00
N SER A 70 10.42 -6.79 -14.96
CA SER A 70 10.73 -7.81 -15.95
C SER A 70 9.97 -9.10 -15.62
N LYS A 71 9.09 -9.52 -16.53
CA LYS A 71 8.39 -10.81 -16.42
C LYS A 71 9.41 -11.93 -16.61
N GLY A 72 9.66 -12.69 -15.55
CA GLY A 72 10.69 -13.71 -15.50
C GLY A 72 10.48 -14.85 -16.50
N GLY A 73 11.46 -15.03 -17.39
CA GLY A 73 11.73 -16.29 -18.08
C GLY A 73 12.71 -17.16 -17.27
N LYS A 74 13.48 -18.03 -17.94
CA LYS A 74 14.44 -18.97 -17.33
C LYS A 74 15.49 -18.33 -16.39
N SER A 75 15.72 -17.02 -16.48
CA SER A 75 16.67 -16.25 -15.68
C SER A 75 16.07 -15.55 -14.45
N GLY A 76 14.78 -15.75 -14.16
CA GLY A 76 14.11 -15.14 -13.01
C GLY A 76 13.50 -13.77 -13.34
N GLY A 77 12.37 -13.47 -12.69
CA GLY A 77 11.70 -12.17 -12.81
C GLY A 77 12.33 -11.16 -11.86
N GLY A 78 12.46 -9.92 -12.31
CA GLY A 78 13.09 -8.83 -11.56
C GLY A 78 12.29 -7.54 -11.64
N ALA A 79 12.67 -6.56 -10.85
CA ALA A 79 12.16 -5.20 -10.95
C ALA A 79 13.29 -4.21 -10.69
N CYS A 80 13.35 -3.17 -11.50
CA CYS A 80 14.36 -2.13 -11.42
C CYS A 80 13.69 -0.75 -11.46
N LEU A 81 14.34 0.25 -10.87
CA LEU A 81 13.89 1.63 -11.00
C LEU A 81 14.34 2.19 -12.35
N THR A 82 13.43 2.94 -12.99
CA THR A 82 13.78 3.76 -14.15
C THR A 82 14.61 4.96 -13.72
N PRO A 83 15.28 5.67 -14.66
CA PRO A 83 15.98 6.90 -14.33
C PRO A 83 15.09 7.92 -13.61
N LEU A 84 13.83 8.05 -14.04
CA LEU A 84 12.84 8.90 -13.39
C LEU A 84 12.50 8.41 -11.97
N GLY A 85 12.35 7.09 -11.78
CA GLY A 85 12.13 6.51 -10.45
C GLY A 85 13.25 6.84 -9.45
N LYS A 86 14.51 6.83 -9.92
CA LYS A 86 15.67 7.19 -9.11
C LYS A 86 15.68 8.68 -8.76
N GLU A 87 15.34 9.53 -9.72
CA GLU A 87 15.24 10.98 -9.51
C GLU A 87 14.14 11.33 -8.49
N VAL A 88 12.97 10.70 -8.59
CA VAL A 88 11.86 10.89 -7.64
C VAL A 88 12.26 10.43 -6.23
N LEU A 89 12.92 9.28 -6.11
CA LEU A 89 13.40 8.78 -4.81
C LEU A 89 14.43 9.73 -4.19
N ALA A 90 15.42 10.17 -4.96
CA ALA A 90 16.44 11.12 -4.51
C ALA A 90 15.81 12.45 -4.07
N THR A 91 14.86 12.96 -4.85
CA THR A 91 14.13 14.19 -4.54
C THR A 91 13.35 14.06 -3.22
N PHE A 92 12.65 12.94 -3.02
CA PHE A 92 11.92 12.69 -1.79
C PHE A 92 12.84 12.63 -0.56
N ARG A 93 13.98 11.92 -0.64
CA ARG A 93 14.96 11.84 0.46
C ARG A 93 15.60 13.20 0.77
N ASN A 94 15.87 14.00 -0.25
CA ASN A 94 16.35 15.38 -0.07
C ASN A 94 15.30 16.24 0.64
N MET A 95 14.03 16.13 0.26
CA MET A 95 12.94 16.85 0.93
C MET A 95 12.79 16.42 2.40
N GLU A 96 12.93 15.14 2.70
CA GLU A 96 12.93 14.63 4.09
C GLU A 96 14.05 15.26 4.91
N ALA A 97 15.28 15.28 4.40
CA ALA A 97 16.44 15.86 5.08
C ALA A 97 16.32 17.38 5.30
N LEU A 98 15.84 18.10 4.29
CA LEU A 98 15.57 19.54 4.39
C LEU A 98 14.48 19.83 5.43
N THR A 99 13.41 19.04 5.41
CA THR A 99 12.31 19.18 6.37
C THR A 99 12.81 18.91 7.79
N GLU A 100 13.55 17.83 8.01
CA GLU A 100 14.11 17.49 9.34
C GLU A 100 14.97 18.62 9.90
N THR A 101 15.81 19.22 9.06
CA THR A 101 16.64 20.37 9.44
C THR A 101 15.78 21.60 9.77
N ALA A 102 14.79 21.90 8.94
CA ALA A 102 13.92 23.07 9.11
C ALA A 102 13.04 22.98 10.37
N ILE A 103 12.54 21.79 10.71
CA ILE A 103 11.63 21.60 11.85
C ILE A 103 12.35 21.31 13.17
N ALA A 104 13.66 21.04 13.15
CA ALA A 104 14.46 20.76 14.35
C ALA A 104 14.23 21.74 15.52
N PRO A 105 14.21 23.08 15.34
CA PRO A 105 13.95 24.01 16.44
C PRO A 105 12.52 23.89 17.00
N GLU A 106 11.53 23.73 16.14
CA GLU A 106 10.13 23.57 16.55
C GLU A 106 9.87 22.22 17.24
N LEU A 107 10.53 21.16 16.78
CA LEU A 107 10.50 19.86 17.47
C LEU A 107 11.08 19.97 18.89
N ALA A 108 12.21 20.67 19.06
CA ALA A 108 12.78 20.91 20.39
C ALA A 108 11.82 21.70 21.29
N ARG A 109 11.12 22.68 20.72
CA ARG A 109 10.10 23.46 21.43
C ARG A 109 8.92 22.57 21.88
N LEU A 110 8.40 21.73 20.99
CA LEU A 110 7.32 20.79 21.30
C LEU A 110 7.73 19.78 22.39
N GLU A 111 8.97 19.26 22.33
CA GLU A 111 9.50 18.36 23.37
C GLU A 111 9.57 19.04 24.74
N ASN A 112 9.97 20.31 24.77
CA ASN A 112 10.02 21.07 26.01
C ASN A 112 8.61 21.31 26.58
N LEU A 113 7.62 21.62 25.73
CA LEU A 113 6.21 21.73 26.16
C LEU A 113 5.66 20.40 26.69
N GLN A 114 5.99 19.26 26.07
CA GLN A 114 5.57 17.95 26.56
C GLN A 114 6.16 17.64 27.94
N LYS A 115 7.43 17.98 28.18
CA LYS A 115 8.08 17.82 29.49
C LYS A 115 7.43 18.68 30.58
N LEU A 116 6.90 19.85 30.21
CA LEU A 116 6.12 20.68 31.14
C LEU A 116 4.78 20.02 31.52
N HIS A 117 4.14 19.32 30.57
CA HIS A 117 2.95 18.52 30.86
C HIS A 117 3.25 17.27 31.70
N ALA A 118 4.43 16.66 31.60
CA ALA A 118 4.81 15.52 32.45
C ALA A 118 4.93 15.87 33.94
N LYS A 119 5.06 17.16 34.28
CA LYS A 119 5.05 17.66 35.67
C LYS A 119 3.63 17.91 36.22
N ARG A 120 2.61 17.94 35.36
CA ARG A 120 1.19 17.95 35.76
C ARG A 120 0.70 16.51 35.72
N THR A 121 0.13 16.04 36.82
CA THR A 121 -0.41 14.70 37.10
C THR A 121 -0.94 13.94 35.86
N PRO A 122 -0.67 12.62 35.72
CA PRO A 122 -1.02 11.85 34.53
C PRO A 122 -2.53 11.84 34.29
N CYS A 123 -2.96 12.39 33.15
CA CYS A 123 -4.29 12.15 32.63
C CYS A 123 -4.35 10.66 32.22
N LYS A 124 -5.03 9.83 33.04
CA LYS A 124 -5.34 8.46 32.65
C LYS A 124 -6.02 8.49 31.28
N PRO A 125 -5.61 7.66 30.31
CA PRO A 125 -6.41 7.48 29.12
C PRO A 125 -7.79 7.01 29.58
N LYS A 126 -8.83 7.80 29.32
CA LYS A 126 -10.19 7.28 29.42
C LYS A 126 -10.27 6.16 28.39
N ASP A 127 -10.39 4.92 28.87
CA ASP A 127 -11.01 3.84 28.10
C ASP A 127 -12.36 4.36 27.62
N GLN A 128 -12.38 4.92 26.42
CA GLN A 128 -13.60 5.02 25.63
C GLN A 128 -13.53 3.82 24.71
N GLY A 129 -14.10 2.72 25.19
CA GLY A 129 -14.58 1.67 24.33
C GLY A 129 -15.55 2.29 23.33
N VAL A 130 -15.04 2.60 22.14
CA VAL A 130 -15.85 2.61 20.94
C VAL A 130 -15.81 1.18 20.45
N ASN A 131 -16.85 0.42 20.79
CA ASN A 131 -17.21 -0.76 20.04
C ASN A 131 -17.60 -0.27 18.65
N ASP A 132 -16.63 -0.16 17.73
CA ASP A 132 -16.91 -0.19 16.29
C ASP A 132 -17.16 -1.64 15.88
N ASP A 133 -18.20 -2.22 16.49
CA ASP A 133 -18.92 -3.31 15.89
C ASP A 133 -19.60 -2.77 14.64
N HIS A 134 -19.25 -3.38 13.50
CA HIS A 134 -19.85 -3.24 12.17
C HIS A 134 -19.16 -2.24 11.22
N LEU A 135 -18.09 -2.70 10.57
CA LEU A 135 -18.04 -2.73 9.09
C LEU A 135 -16.94 -3.69 8.57
N ASN A 136 -16.97 -4.95 9.00
CA ASN A 136 -16.37 -6.03 8.21
C ASN A 136 -17.42 -7.09 7.86
N LYS A 137 -18.38 -6.67 7.04
CA LYS A 137 -19.24 -7.58 6.28
C LYS A 137 -18.96 -7.37 4.80
N ALA A 138 -17.71 -7.63 4.39
CA ALA A 138 -17.49 -8.01 3.00
C ALA A 138 -18.26 -9.32 2.79
N PRO A 139 -19.31 -9.38 1.95
CA PRO A 139 -19.93 -10.66 1.64
C PRO A 139 -18.90 -11.51 0.90
N LYS A 140 -18.56 -12.67 1.48
CA LYS A 140 -17.82 -13.73 0.80
C LYS A 140 -18.50 -13.95 -0.56
N PRO A 141 -17.80 -13.91 -1.72
CA PRO A 141 -18.39 -14.36 -2.96
C PRO A 141 -18.73 -15.85 -2.80
N LYS A 142 -20.02 -16.14 -2.74
CA LYS A 142 -20.53 -17.51 -2.72
C LYS A 142 -20.17 -18.16 -4.06
N ALA A 143 -19.64 -19.38 -3.93
CA ALA A 143 -19.32 -20.32 -4.98
C ALA A 143 -20.13 -20.16 -6.27
N GLU A 144 -19.41 -20.07 -7.39
CA GLU A 144 -19.93 -20.29 -8.74
C GLU A 144 -20.55 -21.70 -8.80
N ALA A 145 -21.88 -21.76 -8.72
CA ALA A 145 -22.65 -22.95 -8.95
C ALA A 145 -22.87 -23.13 -10.46
N LYS A 146 -22.42 -24.28 -10.98
CA LYS A 146 -22.65 -24.75 -12.36
C LYS A 146 -24.12 -24.55 -12.80
N PRO A 147 -24.40 -24.00 -14.00
CA PRO A 147 -25.77 -23.94 -14.50
C PRO A 147 -26.28 -25.33 -14.89
N LYS A 148 -27.20 -25.87 -14.09
CA LYS A 148 -28.04 -27.03 -14.44
C LYS A 148 -29.01 -26.61 -15.56
N ARG A 149 -28.83 -27.16 -16.76
CA ARG A 149 -29.81 -27.10 -17.84
C ARG A 149 -31.13 -27.73 -17.36
N LYS A 150 -32.22 -26.95 -17.31
CA LYS A 150 -33.57 -27.48 -17.10
C LYS A 150 -34.07 -28.17 -18.38
N PRO A 151 -34.85 -29.26 -18.27
CA PRO A 151 -35.34 -30.02 -19.41
C PRO A 151 -36.52 -29.32 -20.11
N LYS A 152 -36.57 -29.43 -21.45
CA LYS A 152 -37.71 -29.01 -22.28
C LYS A 152 -38.93 -29.93 -22.05
N PRO A 153 -40.17 -29.42 -22.17
CA PRO A 153 -41.38 -30.18 -21.92
C PRO A 153 -41.67 -31.21 -23.03
N LYS A 154 -42.24 -32.34 -22.61
CA LYS A 154 -42.75 -33.43 -23.45
C LYS A 154 -44.05 -32.98 -24.14
N ASN A 155 -44.09 -33.02 -25.47
CA ASN A 155 -45.35 -33.13 -26.21
C ASN A 155 -45.49 -34.57 -26.73
N LYS A 156 -46.61 -35.21 -26.34
CA LYS A 156 -47.10 -36.49 -26.84
C LYS A 156 -48.36 -36.20 -27.68
N ALA A 157 -48.33 -36.57 -28.95
CA ALA A 157 -49.46 -36.99 -29.79
C ALA A 157 -48.81 -37.64 -31.03
N ALA A 158 -48.91 -38.96 -31.26
CA ALA A 158 -50.01 -39.63 -32.00
C ALA A 158 -50.20 -38.95 -33.38
N SER A 159 -50.09 -39.59 -34.54
CA SER A 159 -50.48 -40.95 -34.98
C SER A 159 -50.05 -41.12 -36.45
N LYS A 160 -49.48 -42.25 -36.86
CA LYS A 160 -50.02 -43.27 -37.80
C LYS A 160 -50.09 -42.91 -39.31
N THR A 161 -50.01 -43.98 -40.11
CA THR A 161 -50.25 -44.18 -41.58
C THR A 161 -49.18 -43.64 -42.55
N SER A 162 -48.38 -44.45 -43.26
CA SER A 162 -48.65 -45.48 -44.30
C SER A 162 -49.15 -44.91 -45.62
N THR A 163 -48.27 -44.87 -46.63
CA THR A 163 -48.49 -45.24 -48.04
C THR A 163 -47.11 -45.40 -48.68
#